data_AF-A0A7S3M6Y7-F1
#
_entry.id   AF-A0A7S3M6Y7-F1
#
_cell.length_a   1.000
_cell.length_b   1.000
_cell.length_c   1.000
_cell.angle_alpha   90.00
_cell.angle_beta   90.00
_cell.angle_gamma   90.00
#
_symmetry.space_group_name_H-M   'P 1'
#
loop_
_entity.id
_entity.type
_entity.pdbx_description
1 polymer ?
#
loop_
_entity_poly.entity_id
_entity_poly.type
_entity_poly.pdbx_seq_one_letter_code
_entity_poly.pdbx_strand_id
1 'polypeptide(L)'
;MIFDTKEYRQTGTRILSSIDEIQQLLDDQIVKTQAMKGSRFIKPFIEQITRWEETLVSMQDILDNWLKVQSTWLYLEPIFSSDDIMRQMPTEGKMFRAVDNTWRVSMAQTFSEPSCIKVARRPGFLESLIEANAKLEQIQKGLNDYLETKRLAFPRFFFLSNDELLEILAE
;
A
#
# COMPACT_ATOMS: atom_id res chain seq x y z
N MET A 1 5.71 -11.30 16.40
CA MET A 1 5.60 -10.17 15.46
C MET A 1 4.17 -10.12 14.95
N ILE A 2 3.45 -9.06 15.31
CA ILE A 2 2.07 -8.81 14.90
C ILE A 2 2.03 -7.42 14.24
N PHE A 3 1.19 -7.26 13.22
CA PHE A 3 0.90 -5.96 12.66
C PHE A 3 0.02 -5.17 13.62
N ASP A 4 0.48 -3.96 13.94
CA ASP A 4 -0.35 -3.00 14.64
C ASP A 4 -1.19 -2.19 13.63
N THR A 5 -2.42 -1.89 14.01
CA THR A 5 -3.35 -1.15 13.16
C THR A 5 -4.15 -0.14 13.96
N LYS A 6 -4.25 1.07 13.43
CA LYS A 6 -5.06 2.14 13.99
C LYS A 6 -6.23 2.50 13.08
N GLU A 7 -7.32 2.97 13.67
CA GLU A 7 -8.45 3.49 12.91
C GLU A 7 -8.04 4.71 12.09
N TYR A 8 -8.55 4.80 10.87
CA TYR A 8 -8.27 5.92 9.97
C TYR A 8 -9.50 6.82 9.84
N ARG A 9 -9.45 7.97 10.53
CA ARG A 9 -10.52 8.98 10.57
C ARG A 9 -11.87 8.31 10.90
N GLN A 10 -12.97 8.76 10.29
CA GLN A 10 -14.31 8.16 10.42
C GLN A 10 -14.69 7.31 9.19
N THR A 11 -13.70 6.76 8.48
CA THR A 11 -13.91 6.04 7.21
C THR A 11 -14.35 4.58 7.39
N GLY A 12 -14.33 4.07 8.62
CA GLY A 12 -14.62 2.66 8.93
C GLY A 12 -13.50 1.68 8.52
N THR A 13 -12.34 2.18 8.10
CA THR A 13 -11.15 1.35 7.82
C THR A 13 -10.00 1.62 8.80
N ARG A 14 -8.95 0.81 8.70
CA ARG A 14 -7.73 0.91 9.49
C ARG A 14 -6.52 1.11 8.59
N ILE A 15 -5.42 1.56 9.17
CA ILE A 15 -4.11 1.63 8.53
C ILE A 15 -3.06 0.96 9.42
N LEU A 16 -1.99 0.45 8.81
CA LEU A 16 -0.83 -0.04 9.53
C LEU A 16 -0.19 1.09 10.35
N SER A 17 0.19 0.78 11.58
CA SER A 17 0.94 1.64 12.48
C SER A 17 2.18 0.93 12.99
N SER A 18 3.13 1.69 13.53
CA SER A 18 4.24 1.15 14.34
C SER A 18 5.07 0.08 13.62
N ILE A 19 5.32 0.26 12.32
CA ILE A 19 5.98 -0.73 11.46
C ILE A 19 7.51 -0.80 11.61
N ASP A 20 8.14 0.21 12.22
CA ASP A 20 9.60 0.34 12.25
C ASP A 20 10.27 -0.85 12.94
N GLU A 21 9.69 -1.31 14.06
CA GLU A 21 10.18 -2.47 14.80
C GLU A 21 10.02 -3.77 13.98
N ILE A 22 8.95 -3.89 13.19
CA ILE A 22 8.70 -5.04 12.32
C ILE A 22 9.74 -5.08 11.20
N GLN A 23 10.03 -3.94 10.57
CA GLN A 23 11.04 -3.82 9.53
C GLN A 23 12.44 -4.13 10.07
N GLN A 24 12.80 -3.53 11.21
CA GLN A 24 14.09 -3.80 11.84
C GLN A 24 14.26 -5.28 12.20
N LEU A 25 13.24 -5.91 12.77
CA LEU A 25 13.29 -7.33 13.10
C LEU A 25 13.36 -8.20 11.84
N LEU A 26 12.66 -7.83 10.77
CA LEU A 26 12.70 -8.55 9.51
C LEU A 26 14.09 -8.50 8.87
N ASP A 27 14.70 -7.32 8.79
CA ASP A 27 16.07 -7.14 8.29
C ASP A 27 17.08 -7.98 9.07
N ASP A 28 16.99 -7.96 10.41
CA ASP A 28 17.80 -8.78 11.30
C ASP A 28 17.65 -10.28 11.01
N GLN A 29 16.41 -10.75 10.81
CA GLN A 29 16.15 -12.15 10.49
C GLN A 29 16.66 -12.54 9.11
N ILE A 30 16.57 -11.64 8.13
CA ILE A 30 17.12 -11.84 6.78
C ILE A 30 18.64 -12.01 6.88
N VAL A 31 19.34 -11.10 7.55
CA VAL A 31 20.80 -11.16 7.71
C VAL A 31 21.24 -12.44 8.43
N LYS A 32 20.56 -12.80 9.53
CA LYS A 32 20.84 -14.04 10.27
C LYS A 32 20.63 -15.28 9.41
N THR A 33 19.56 -15.30 8.61
CA THR A 33 19.24 -16.42 7.71
C THR A 33 20.29 -16.57 6.61
N GLN A 34 20.73 -15.47 6.00
CA GLN A 34 21.83 -15.47 5.02
C GLN A 34 23.15 -15.97 5.61
N ALA A 35 23.49 -15.54 6.83
CA ALA A 35 24.68 -16.01 7.52
C ALA A 35 24.63 -17.52 7.81
N MET A 36 23.48 -18.05 8.22
CA MET A 36 23.29 -19.49 8.42
C MET A 36 23.42 -20.27 7.11
N LYS A 37 22.86 -19.74 6.01
CA LYS A 37 22.95 -20.34 4.67
C LYS A 37 24.38 -20.43 4.15
N GLY A 38 25.22 -19.44 4.48
CA GLY A 38 26.66 -19.43 4.15
C GLY A 38 27.53 -20.33 5.05
N SER A 39 26.98 -20.94 6.10
CA SER A 39 27.73 -21.77 7.04
C SER A 39 28.12 -23.13 6.44
N ARG A 40 29.33 -23.61 6.74
CA ARG A 40 29.77 -24.98 6.41
C ARG A 40 28.86 -26.08 6.99
N PHE A 41 28.07 -25.74 8.01
CA PHE A 41 27.16 -26.64 8.71
C PHE A 41 25.73 -26.59 8.16
N ILE A 42 25.48 -25.90 7.03
CA ILE A 42 24.13 -25.75 6.45
C ILE A 42 23.50 -27.06 5.99
N LYS A 43 24.30 -28.07 5.61
CA LYS A 43 23.83 -29.29 4.94
C LYS A 43 22.60 -29.95 5.58
N PRO A 44 22.50 -30.13 6.91
CA PRO A 44 21.34 -30.78 7.54
C PRO A 44 20.08 -29.89 7.57
N PHE A 45 20.22 -28.57 7.40
CA PHE A 45 19.16 -27.58 7.60
C PHE A 45 18.78 -26.85 6.31
N ILE A 46 19.36 -27.20 5.18
CA ILE A 46 19.24 -26.44 3.93
C ILE A 46 17.79 -26.26 3.50
N GLU A 47 16.96 -27.31 3.56
CA GLU A 47 15.54 -27.21 3.19
C GLU A 47 14.76 -26.27 4.12
N GLN A 48 15.03 -26.36 5.42
CA GLN A 48 14.34 -25.53 6.42
C GLN A 48 14.74 -24.06 6.27
N ILE A 49 16.03 -23.79 6.06
CA ILE A 49 16.55 -22.44 5.90
C ILE A 49 16.07 -21.82 4.59
N THR A 50 16.03 -22.57 3.49
CA THR A 50 15.49 -22.08 2.21
C THR A 50 14.01 -21.71 2.34
N ARG A 51 13.18 -22.56 2.93
CA ARG A 51 11.75 -22.25 3.16
C ARG A 51 11.55 -21.04 4.08
N TRP A 52 12.43 -20.87 5.06
CA TRP A 52 12.39 -19.72 5.94
C TRP A 52 12.78 -18.44 5.22
N GLU A 53 13.85 -18.46 4.44
CA GLU A 53 14.28 -17.36 3.57
C GLU A 53 13.18 -16.95 2.60
N GLU A 54 12.51 -17.90 1.92
CA GLU A 54 11.36 -17.62 1.07
C GLU A 54 10.23 -16.91 1.83
N THR A 55 9.96 -17.32 3.07
CA THR A 55 8.96 -16.65 3.93
C THR A 55 9.39 -15.22 4.26
N LEU A 56 10.67 -14.99 4.58
CA LEU A 56 11.20 -13.67 4.91
C LEU A 56 11.19 -12.72 3.70
N VAL A 57 11.62 -13.19 2.54
CA VAL A 57 11.60 -12.41 1.28
C VAL A 57 10.16 -12.04 0.92
N SER A 58 9.23 -13.01 0.95
CA SER A 58 7.82 -12.74 0.70
C SER A 58 7.23 -11.73 1.69
N MET A 59 7.63 -11.79 2.96
CA MET A 59 7.20 -10.82 3.97
C MET A 59 7.73 -9.41 3.68
N GLN A 60 8.99 -9.29 3.23
CA GLN A 60 9.59 -8.02 2.82
C GLN A 60 8.83 -7.42 1.63
N ASP A 61 8.62 -8.20 0.58
CA ASP A 61 7.90 -7.75 -0.62
C ASP A 61 6.47 -7.29 -0.29
N ILE A 62 5.78 -8.02 0.59
CA ILE A 62 4.45 -7.65 1.07
C ILE A 62 4.49 -6.33 1.83
N LEU A 63 5.42 -6.17 2.77
CA LEU A 63 5.57 -4.93 3.53
C LEU A 63 5.81 -3.72 2.62
N ASP A 64 6.75 -3.82 1.69
CA ASP A 64 7.11 -2.71 0.80
C ASP A 64 5.94 -2.32 -0.10
N ASN A 65 5.27 -3.31 -0.71
CA ASN A 65 4.10 -3.04 -1.54
C ASN A 65 2.92 -2.49 -0.74
N TRP A 66 2.70 -2.99 0.48
CA TRP A 66 1.60 -2.55 1.33
C TRP A 66 1.78 -1.10 1.79
N LEU A 67 2.99 -0.73 2.20
CA LEU A 67 3.29 0.65 2.59
C LEU A 67 3.18 1.61 1.42
N LYS A 68 3.58 1.17 0.22
CA LYS A 68 3.36 1.93 -1.01
C LYS A 68 1.86 2.14 -1.30
N VAL A 69 1.05 1.07 -1.21
CA VAL A 69 -0.42 1.18 -1.36
C VAL A 69 -0.97 2.15 -0.32
N GLN A 70 -0.60 2.01 0.95
CA GLN A 70 -1.10 2.84 2.05
C GLN A 70 -0.80 4.32 1.82
N SER A 71 0.44 4.65 1.47
CA SER A 71 0.87 6.02 1.23
C SER A 71 0.05 6.69 0.12
N THR A 72 -0.07 6.01 -1.02
CA THR A 72 -0.81 6.55 -2.17
C THR A 72 -2.32 6.57 -1.91
N TRP A 73 -2.86 5.55 -1.25
CA TRP A 73 -4.28 5.50 -0.89
C TRP A 73 -4.65 6.63 0.08
N LEU A 74 -3.81 6.92 1.08
CA LEU A 74 -4.03 8.02 2.04
C LEU A 74 -4.09 9.39 1.37
N TYR A 75 -3.32 9.60 0.30
CA TYR A 75 -3.38 10.82 -0.51
C TYR A 75 -4.66 10.90 -1.34
N LEU A 76 -5.02 9.81 -2.01
CA LEU A 76 -6.14 9.79 -2.96
C LEU A 76 -7.52 9.65 -2.31
N GLU A 77 -7.61 9.04 -1.13
CA GLU A 77 -8.87 8.83 -0.40
C GLU A 77 -9.67 10.12 -0.17
N PRO A 78 -9.11 11.19 0.40
CA PRO A 78 -9.87 12.44 0.57
C PRO A 78 -10.29 13.05 -0.78
N ILE A 79 -9.46 12.92 -1.83
CA ILE A 79 -9.74 13.49 -3.16
C ILE A 79 -10.92 12.78 -3.81
N PHE A 80 -10.88 11.44 -3.86
CA PHE A 80 -11.93 10.61 -4.47
C PHE A 80 -13.13 10.37 -3.54
N SER A 81 -13.13 10.97 -2.35
CA SER A 81 -14.33 11.06 -1.50
C SER A 81 -15.29 12.17 -1.94
N SER A 82 -14.81 13.16 -2.72
CA SER A 82 -15.64 14.22 -3.30
C SER A 82 -16.48 13.69 -4.47
N ASP A 83 -17.80 13.88 -4.38
CA ASP A 83 -18.74 13.51 -5.44
C ASP A 83 -18.46 14.23 -6.76
N ASP A 84 -17.97 15.47 -6.71
CA ASP A 84 -17.71 16.26 -7.92
C ASP A 84 -16.44 15.81 -8.63
N ILE A 85 -15.39 15.43 -7.89
CA ILE A 85 -14.21 14.76 -8.48
C ILE A 85 -14.63 13.42 -9.09
N MET A 86 -15.44 12.63 -8.38
CA MET A 86 -15.95 11.35 -8.88
C MET A 86 -16.79 11.49 -10.17
N ARG A 87 -17.52 12.60 -10.34
CA ARG A 87 -18.26 12.92 -11.57
C ARG A 87 -17.35 13.35 -12.71
N GLN A 88 -16.30 14.12 -12.42
CA GLN A 88 -15.36 14.62 -13.44
C GLN A 88 -14.36 13.54 -13.88
N MET A 89 -14.05 12.59 -13.00
CA MET A 89 -13.09 11.50 -13.22
C MET A 89 -13.72 10.12 -12.96
N PRO A 90 -14.75 9.71 -13.71
CA PRO A 90 -15.52 8.50 -13.41
C PRO A 90 -14.71 7.21 -13.61
N THR A 91 -13.75 7.21 -14.53
CA THR A 91 -12.89 6.05 -14.83
C THR A 91 -11.93 5.80 -13.66
N GLU A 92 -11.20 6.82 -13.25
CA GLU A 92 -10.28 6.80 -12.11
C GLU A 92 -11.03 6.56 -10.80
N GLY A 93 -12.21 7.19 -10.62
CA GLY A 93 -13.06 6.96 -9.46
C GLY A 93 -13.52 5.51 -9.32
N LYS A 94 -13.88 4.85 -10.44
CA LYS A 94 -14.21 3.41 -10.43
C LYS A 94 -12.99 2.54 -10.08
N MET A 95 -11.81 2.87 -10.62
CA MET A 95 -10.58 2.18 -10.28
C MET A 95 -10.22 2.36 -8.79
N PHE A 96 -10.37 3.58 -8.26
CA PHE A 96 -10.10 3.89 -6.86
C PHE A 96 -11.03 3.08 -5.95
N ARG A 97 -12.35 3.04 -6.22
CA ARG A 97 -13.29 2.21 -5.45
C ARG A 97 -12.92 0.73 -5.43
N ALA A 98 -12.40 0.18 -6.53
CA ALA A 98 -11.93 -1.20 -6.56
C ALA A 98 -10.71 -1.41 -5.67
N VAL A 99 -9.72 -0.51 -5.72
CA VAL A 99 -8.54 -0.55 -4.82
C VAL A 99 -8.97 -0.38 -3.36
N ASP A 100 -9.86 0.56 -3.10
CA ASP A 100 -10.38 0.89 -1.78
C ASP A 100 -11.14 -0.29 -1.14
N ASN A 101 -11.90 -1.05 -1.94
CA ASN A 101 -12.51 -2.29 -1.47
C ASN A 101 -11.45 -3.36 -1.12
N THR A 102 -10.45 -3.57 -1.99
CA THR A 102 -9.34 -4.48 -1.70
C THR A 102 -8.62 -4.08 -0.41
N TRP A 103 -8.32 -2.78 -0.25
CA TRP A 103 -7.71 -2.21 0.96
C TRP A 103 -8.49 -2.56 2.22
N ARG A 104 -9.81 -2.26 2.24
CA ARG A 104 -10.65 -2.53 3.41
C ARG A 104 -10.71 -4.01 3.77
N VAL A 105 -10.85 -4.89 2.77
CA VAL A 105 -10.86 -6.35 3.00
C VAL A 105 -9.54 -6.82 3.58
N SER A 106 -8.41 -6.39 3.00
CA SER A 106 -7.07 -6.75 3.49
C SER A 106 -6.82 -6.24 4.91
N MET A 107 -7.22 -5.01 5.23
CA MET A 107 -7.06 -4.46 6.57
C MET A 107 -7.97 -5.14 7.60
N ALA A 108 -9.21 -5.49 7.24
CA ALA A 108 -10.11 -6.24 8.12
C ALA A 108 -9.58 -7.65 8.43
N GLN A 109 -9.07 -8.36 7.42
CA GLN A 109 -8.45 -9.67 7.61
C GLN A 109 -7.16 -9.58 8.45
N THR A 110 -6.40 -8.50 8.31
CA THR A 110 -5.18 -8.28 9.10
C THR A 110 -5.50 -7.94 10.53
N PHE A 111 -6.56 -7.17 10.76
CA PHE A 111 -7.03 -6.90 12.11
C PHE A 111 -7.51 -8.17 12.83
N SER A 112 -8.18 -9.09 12.13
CA SER A 112 -8.64 -10.36 12.72
C SER A 112 -7.51 -11.37 12.95
N GLU A 113 -6.49 -11.38 12.08
CA GLU A 113 -5.32 -12.25 12.20
C GLU A 113 -4.03 -11.43 11.96
N PRO A 114 -3.50 -10.75 12.99
CA PRO A 114 -2.43 -9.78 12.84
C PRO A 114 -1.03 -10.41 12.78
N SER A 115 -0.91 -11.73 12.91
CA SER A 115 0.39 -12.40 12.83
C SER A 115 1.07 -12.14 11.48
N CYS A 116 2.23 -11.47 11.52
CA CYS A 116 2.95 -11.09 10.30
C CYS A 116 3.30 -12.29 9.42
N ILE A 117 3.68 -13.42 10.02
CA ILE A 117 3.99 -14.66 9.28
C ILE A 117 2.74 -15.22 8.61
N LYS A 118 1.59 -15.24 9.30
CA LYS A 118 0.34 -15.72 8.70
C LYS A 118 -0.12 -14.80 7.58
N VAL A 119 0.04 -13.49 7.74
CA VAL A 119 -0.26 -12.49 6.72
C VAL A 119 0.65 -12.66 5.50
N ALA A 120 1.95 -12.85 5.71
CA ALA A 120 2.91 -13.10 4.64
C ALA A 120 2.61 -14.38 3.85
N ARG A 121 1.97 -15.37 4.49
CA ARG A 121 1.58 -16.65 3.88
C ARG A 121 0.18 -16.65 3.27
N ARG A 122 -0.52 -15.51 3.23
CA ARG A 122 -1.85 -15.42 2.61
C ARG A 122 -1.71 -15.60 1.09
N PRO A 123 -2.35 -16.63 0.49
CA PRO A 123 -2.28 -16.83 -0.95
C PRO A 123 -2.85 -15.62 -1.71
N GLY A 124 -2.13 -15.15 -2.73
CA GLY A 124 -2.59 -14.04 -3.58
C GLY A 124 -2.46 -12.65 -2.96
N PHE A 125 -1.95 -12.52 -1.73
CA PHE A 125 -1.96 -11.22 -1.05
C PHE A 125 -0.93 -10.26 -1.65
N LEU A 126 0.30 -10.72 -1.91
CA LEU A 126 1.32 -9.91 -2.58
C LEU A 126 0.85 -9.46 -3.96
N GLU A 127 0.27 -10.37 -4.74
CA GLU A 127 -0.26 -10.10 -6.07
C GLU A 127 -1.37 -9.04 -6.02
N SER A 128 -2.26 -9.11 -5.02
CA SER A 128 -3.31 -8.11 -4.82
C SER A 128 -2.75 -6.72 -4.50
N LEU A 129 -1.65 -6.64 -3.74
CA LEU A 129 -0.98 -5.38 -3.41
C LEU A 129 -0.25 -4.80 -4.63
N ILE A 130 0.39 -5.64 -5.44
CA ILE A 130 1.03 -5.23 -6.70
C ILE A 130 -0.03 -4.69 -7.68
N GLU A 131 -1.15 -5.40 -7.83
CA GLU A 131 -2.26 -4.94 -8.68
C GLU A 131 -2.87 -3.64 -8.17
N ALA A 132 -3.04 -3.49 -6.85
CA ALA A 132 -3.49 -2.25 -6.24
C ALA A 132 -2.52 -1.10 -6.53
N ASN A 133 -1.21 -1.29 -6.33
CA ASN A 133 -0.19 -0.30 -6.67
C ASN A 133 -0.25 0.13 -8.15
N ALA A 134 -0.39 -0.82 -9.07
CA ALA A 134 -0.49 -0.51 -10.50
C ALA A 134 -1.75 0.31 -10.85
N LYS A 135 -2.89 0.04 -10.20
CA LYS A 135 -4.10 0.85 -10.36
C LYS A 135 -3.94 2.24 -9.75
N LEU A 136 -3.32 2.34 -8.58
CA LEU A 136 -3.05 3.60 -7.91
C LEU A 136 -2.12 4.51 -8.74
N GLU A 137 -1.11 3.95 -9.40
CA GLU A 137 -0.25 4.69 -10.33
C GLU A 137 -1.03 5.25 -11.53
N GLN A 138 -1.96 4.46 -12.10
CA GLN A 138 -2.84 4.92 -13.17
C GLN A 138 -3.76 6.04 -12.70
N ILE A 139 -4.33 5.92 -11.50
CA ILE A 139 -5.19 6.95 -10.91
C ILE A 139 -4.41 8.24 -10.67
N GLN A 140 -3.20 8.18 -10.11
CA GLN A 140 -2.34 9.35 -9.90
C GLN A 140 -2.00 10.04 -11.22
N LYS A 141 -1.69 9.26 -12.27
CA LYS A 141 -1.44 9.82 -13.58
C LYS A 141 -2.67 10.53 -14.13
N GLY A 142 -3.84 9.87 -14.09
CA GLY A 142 -5.09 10.47 -14.56
C GLY A 142 -5.44 11.76 -13.80
N LEU A 143 -5.19 11.79 -12.48
CA LEU A 143 -5.38 12.99 -11.65
C LEU A 143 -4.47 14.14 -12.10
N ASN A 144 -3.19 13.87 -12.34
CA ASN A 144 -2.27 14.89 -12.82
C ASN A 144 -2.66 15.42 -14.21
N ASP A 145 -3.04 14.54 -15.14
CA ASP A 145 -3.49 14.92 -16.49
C ASP A 145 -4.76 15.79 -16.43
N TYR A 146 -5.68 15.46 -15.52
CA TYR A 146 -6.87 16.25 -15.25
C TYR A 146 -6.54 17.64 -14.70
N LEU A 147 -5.65 17.75 -13.70
CA LEU A 147 -5.21 19.03 -13.14
C LEU A 147 -4.52 19.92 -14.17
N GLU A 148 -3.65 19.35 -15.01
CA GLU A 148 -3.00 20.06 -16.12
C GLU A 148 -4.03 20.59 -17.13
N THR A 149 -5.06 19.80 -17.45
CA THR A 149 -6.15 20.25 -18.32
C THR A 149 -6.87 21.47 -17.73
N LYS A 150 -7.10 21.50 -16.42
CA LYS A 150 -7.69 22.65 -15.73
C LYS A 150 -6.76 23.87 -15.75
N ARG A 151 -5.45 23.67 -15.58
CA ARG A 151 -4.45 24.76 -15.69
C ARG A 151 -4.42 25.39 -17.07
N LEU A 152 -4.47 24.58 -18.12
CA LEU A 152 -4.54 25.07 -19.51
C LEU A 152 -5.83 25.85 -19.79
N ALA A 153 -6.95 25.43 -19.22
CA ALA A 153 -8.23 26.12 -19.37
C ALA A 153 -8.27 27.47 -18.61
N PHE A 154 -7.56 27.59 -17.48
CA PHE A 154 -7.52 28.81 -16.68
C PHE A 154 -6.09 29.11 -16.19
N PRO A 155 -5.33 29.95 -16.91
CA PRO A 155 -3.90 30.15 -16.66
C PRO A 155 -3.51 30.63 -15.26
N ARG A 156 -4.45 31.17 -14.46
CA ARG A 156 -4.15 31.53 -13.07
C ARG A 156 -3.92 30.31 -12.18
N PHE A 157 -4.44 29.13 -12.54
CA PHE A 157 -4.22 27.89 -11.78
C PHE A 157 -2.77 27.39 -11.86
N PHE A 158 -1.93 27.93 -12.76
CA PHE A 158 -0.49 27.64 -12.74
C PHE A 158 0.23 28.18 -11.50
N PHE A 159 -0.37 29.16 -10.80
CA PHE A 159 0.19 29.71 -9.55
C PHE A 159 -0.21 28.88 -8.31
N LEU A 160 -1.07 27.88 -8.46
CA LEU A 160 -1.56 27.04 -7.37
C LEU A 160 -0.84 25.69 -7.37
N SER A 161 -0.53 25.23 -6.15
CA SER A 161 -0.14 23.83 -5.92
C SER A 161 -1.27 22.87 -6.30
N ASN A 162 -0.96 21.58 -6.46
CA ASN A 162 -1.99 20.58 -6.75
C ASN A 162 -3.04 20.52 -5.64
N ASP A 163 -2.64 20.63 -4.39
CA ASP A 163 -3.54 20.52 -3.24
C ASP A 163 -4.50 21.74 -3.18
N GLU A 164 -3.98 22.96 -3.36
CA GLU A 164 -4.82 24.18 -3.46
C GLU A 164 -5.79 24.13 -4.65
N LEU A 165 -5.33 23.59 -5.79
CA LEU A 165 -6.17 23.44 -6.96
C LEU A 165 -7.27 22.39 -6.73
N LEU A 166 -6.95 21.30 -6.04
CA LEU A 166 -7.92 20.26 -5.68
C LEU A 166 -8.95 20.76 -4.69
N GLU A 167 -8.57 21.57 -3.69
CA GLU A 167 -9.51 22.20 -2.76
C GLU A 167 -10.54 23.06 -3.51
N ILE A 168 -10.12 23.85 -4.50
CA ILE A 168 -11.02 24.68 -5.32
C ILE A 168 -11.92 23.83 -6.23
N LEU A 169 -11.45 22.67 -6.70
CA LEU A 169 -12.19 21.80 -7.63
C LEU A 169 -13.13 20.80 -6.93
N ALA A 170 -12.92 20.57 -5.63
CA ALA A 170 -13.69 19.63 -4.82
C ALA A 170 -14.88 20.28 -4.08
N GLU A 171 -15.01 21.61 -4.16
CA GLU A 171 -16.13 22.44 -3.69
C GLU A 171 -17.18 22.66 -4.78
#